data_AF-A0A836UGL7-F1
#
_entry.id   AF-A0A836UGL7-F1
#
_cell.length_a   1.000
_cell.length_b   1.000
_cell.length_c   1.000
_cell.angle_alpha   90.00
_cell.angle_beta   90.00
_cell.angle_gamma   90.00
#
_symmetry.space_group_name_H-M   'P 1'
#
loop_
_entity.id
_entity.type
_entity.pdbx_description
1 polymer ?
#
loop_
_entity_poly.entity_id
_entity_poly.type
_entity_poly.pdbx_seq_one_letter_code
_entity_poly.pdbx_strand_id
1 'polypeptide(L)'
;MADVERGDTLASPGYFDSTYMLDANLHILADAPAPLQYRDRVRLHLGPREVLARVVLLDADTLGPGDQGYVQLRLECPAVAAHGDRFVIRRYSPARTMGGGIILDPQPAKHRRGKADVLASLRDLDTENQVEAISAFLRNAGMEGRTAEQIAHLLGAGVDIARIELQSLVDAGQAGSFEDRGATRYLHSEIWRTLCDTILEALSVFHQTEALKAGISREPLRQQAAPHCPQAVYDAALEQLISENHLRVQASQISL
;
A
#
# COMPACT_ATOMS: atom_id res chain seq x y z
N MET A 1 32.74 0.05 -18.89
CA MET A 1 31.34 0.14 -19.35
C MET A 1 30.61 -0.90 -18.55
N ALA A 2 29.60 -0.54 -17.77
CA ALA A 2 28.91 -1.53 -16.94
C ALA A 2 28.04 -2.39 -17.86
N ASP A 3 28.32 -3.69 -17.86
CA ASP A 3 27.75 -4.68 -18.77
C ASP A 3 26.30 -4.95 -18.40
N VAL A 4 25.41 -4.83 -19.39
CA VAL A 4 24.01 -5.25 -19.29
C VAL A 4 23.98 -6.76 -19.09
N GLU A 5 23.30 -7.23 -18.05
CA GLU A 5 23.18 -8.65 -17.73
C GLU A 5 21.79 -9.19 -18.08
N ARG A 6 21.71 -10.50 -18.31
CA ARG A 6 20.43 -11.16 -18.52
C ARG A 6 19.61 -11.10 -17.22
N GLY A 7 18.44 -10.49 -17.28
CA GLY A 7 17.60 -10.24 -16.11
C GLY A 7 17.44 -8.77 -15.78
N ASP A 8 18.19 -7.89 -16.46
CA ASP A 8 18.00 -6.44 -16.37
C ASP A 8 16.68 -6.02 -17.03
N THR A 9 15.98 -5.09 -16.37
CA THR A 9 14.72 -4.52 -16.85
C THR A 9 14.99 -3.14 -17.43
N LEU A 10 14.56 -2.91 -18.68
CA LEU A 10 14.58 -1.59 -19.29
C LEU A 10 13.31 -0.83 -18.90
N ALA A 11 13.48 0.31 -18.23
CA ALA A 11 12.39 1.19 -17.82
C ALA A 11 12.84 2.65 -17.89
N SER A 12 11.88 3.57 -17.90
CA SER A 12 12.18 4.99 -17.74
C SER A 12 12.91 5.25 -16.41
N PRO A 13 13.87 6.19 -16.37
CA PRO A 13 14.58 6.51 -15.14
C PRO A 13 13.62 6.81 -13.98
N GLY A 14 13.81 6.13 -12.84
CA GLY A 14 13.00 6.31 -11.64
C GLY A 14 11.62 5.65 -11.64
N TYR A 15 11.28 4.86 -12.67
CA TYR A 15 9.96 4.24 -12.78
C TYR A 15 9.77 2.99 -11.89
N PHE A 16 10.85 2.24 -11.64
CA PHE A 16 10.80 1.12 -10.72
C PHE A 16 11.84 1.30 -9.62
N ASP A 17 11.44 1.07 -8.37
CA ASP A 17 12.40 0.87 -7.28
C ASP A 17 12.68 -0.61 -7.12
N SER A 18 13.97 -0.94 -6.95
CA SER A 18 14.37 -2.28 -6.59
C SER A 18 14.12 -2.54 -5.10
N THR A 19 13.58 -3.69 -4.75
CA THR A 19 13.26 -4.08 -3.37
C THR A 19 13.96 -5.37 -2.96
N TYR A 20 14.13 -5.56 -1.66
CA TYR A 20 14.57 -6.83 -1.06
C TYR A 20 13.41 -7.68 -0.53
N MET A 21 12.17 -7.18 -0.61
CA MET A 21 11.00 -7.84 -0.07
C MET A 21 9.85 -7.74 -1.06
N LEU A 22 9.10 -8.82 -1.23
CA LEU A 22 7.88 -8.88 -2.02
C LEU A 22 6.85 -9.65 -1.22
N ASP A 23 5.60 -9.18 -1.18
CA ASP A 23 4.51 -9.99 -0.65
C ASP A 23 3.78 -10.66 -1.80
N ALA A 24 3.37 -11.90 -1.58
CA ALA A 24 2.85 -12.76 -2.64
C ALA A 24 1.79 -13.72 -2.12
N ASN A 25 0.88 -14.10 -3.01
CA ASN A 25 0.11 -15.33 -2.88
C ASN A 25 0.92 -16.45 -3.52
N LEU A 26 1.26 -17.49 -2.76
CA LEU A 26 2.07 -18.61 -3.22
C LEU A 26 1.24 -19.90 -3.23
N HIS A 27 1.22 -20.58 -4.36
CA HIS A 27 0.67 -21.91 -4.52
C HIS A 27 1.77 -22.95 -4.69
N ILE A 28 1.71 -24.03 -3.92
CA ILE A 28 2.62 -25.18 -4.02
C ILE A 28 1.98 -26.25 -4.91
N LEU A 29 2.74 -26.77 -5.88
CA LEU A 29 2.27 -27.81 -6.77
C LEU A 29 1.87 -29.07 -5.99
N ALA A 30 0.80 -29.74 -6.43
CA ALA A 30 0.33 -30.99 -5.82
C ALA A 30 1.36 -32.13 -5.86
N ASP A 31 2.27 -32.12 -6.84
CA ASP A 31 3.36 -33.11 -6.98
C ASP A 31 4.68 -32.65 -6.32
N ALA A 32 4.66 -31.54 -5.57
CA ALA A 32 5.84 -31.04 -4.89
C ALA A 32 6.44 -32.12 -3.97
N PRO A 33 7.77 -32.26 -3.96
CA PRO A 33 8.44 -33.40 -3.32
C PRO A 33 8.40 -33.36 -1.79
N ALA A 34 8.18 -32.17 -1.22
CA ALA A 34 8.16 -31.91 0.20
C ALA A 34 7.36 -30.63 0.46
N PRO A 35 6.75 -30.50 1.65
CA PRO A 35 6.13 -29.25 2.07
C PRO A 35 7.17 -28.14 2.18
N LEU A 36 6.77 -26.91 1.83
CA LEU A 36 7.57 -25.71 2.04
C LEU A 36 7.53 -25.32 3.52
N GLN A 37 8.70 -25.17 4.13
CA GLN A 37 8.85 -24.77 5.53
C GLN A 37 9.05 -23.26 5.67
N TYR A 38 8.75 -22.75 6.85
CA TYR A 38 9.06 -21.38 7.21
C TYR A 38 10.56 -21.05 7.02
N ARG A 39 10.83 -19.99 6.24
CA ARG A 39 12.17 -19.47 5.88
C ARG A 39 13.01 -20.40 5.01
N ASP A 40 12.39 -21.34 4.32
CA ASP A 40 13.05 -22.13 3.29
C ASP A 40 13.67 -21.21 2.23
N ARG A 41 14.88 -21.57 1.82
CA ARG A 41 15.61 -20.87 0.77
C ARG A 41 15.25 -21.46 -0.58
N VAL A 42 14.74 -20.63 -1.46
CA VAL A 42 14.24 -21.01 -2.79
C VAL A 42 14.93 -20.19 -3.87
N ARG A 43 14.93 -20.73 -5.09
CA ARG A 43 15.27 -19.99 -6.29
C ARG A 43 13.99 -19.41 -6.85
N LEU A 44 13.86 -18.09 -6.78
CA LEU A 44 12.76 -17.30 -7.31
C LEU A 44 13.07 -16.93 -8.76
N HIS A 45 12.14 -17.24 -9.66
CA HIS A 45 12.13 -16.77 -11.04
C HIS A 45 11.04 -15.72 -11.15
N LEU A 46 11.45 -14.48 -11.40
CA LEU A 46 10.57 -13.33 -11.57
C LEU A 46 10.93 -12.66 -12.90
N GLY A 47 10.03 -12.76 -13.88
CA GLY A 47 10.34 -12.40 -15.26
C GLY A 47 11.60 -13.11 -15.78
N PRO A 48 12.56 -12.39 -16.40
CA PRO A 48 13.81 -12.97 -16.88
C PRO A 48 14.85 -13.20 -15.77
N ARG A 49 14.59 -12.74 -14.54
CA ARG A 49 15.56 -12.72 -13.46
C ARG A 49 15.41 -13.91 -12.53
N GLU A 50 16.55 -14.36 -12.03
CA GLU A 50 16.64 -15.44 -11.06
C GLU A 50 17.32 -14.92 -9.79
N VAL A 51 16.64 -15.06 -8.66
CA VAL A 51 17.10 -14.51 -7.37
C VAL A 51 16.92 -15.56 -6.27
N LEU A 52 17.86 -15.65 -5.35
CA LEU A 52 17.67 -16.47 -4.15
C LEU A 52 16.81 -15.71 -3.15
N ALA A 53 15.80 -16.37 -2.61
CA ALA A 53 14.85 -15.79 -1.67
C ALA A 53 14.59 -16.73 -0.49
N ARG A 54 14.26 -16.17 0.66
CA ARG A 54 13.70 -16.90 1.80
C ARG A 54 12.20 -16.67 1.86
N VAL A 55 11.43 -17.75 1.93
CA VAL A 55 9.97 -17.66 1.99
C VAL A 55 9.51 -17.54 3.44
N VAL A 56 8.94 -16.40 3.81
CA VAL A 56 8.37 -16.16 5.14
C VAL A 56 6.88 -16.40 5.06
N LEU A 57 6.41 -17.54 5.58
CA LEU A 57 4.99 -17.85 5.69
C LEU A 57 4.33 -16.96 6.76
N LEU A 58 3.24 -16.26 6.39
CA LEU A 58 2.62 -15.24 7.24
C LEU A 58 1.49 -15.80 8.12
N ASP A 59 0.81 -16.84 7.66
CA ASP A 59 -0.38 -17.46 8.27
C ASP A 59 -0.22 -18.95 8.62
N ALA A 60 0.86 -19.60 8.18
CA ALA A 60 1.12 -21.02 8.43
C ALA A 60 2.58 -21.29 8.85
N ASP A 61 2.83 -22.45 9.47
CA ASP A 61 4.20 -22.95 9.73
C ASP A 61 4.78 -23.72 8.54
N THR A 62 3.91 -24.33 7.72
CA THR A 62 4.26 -25.10 6.53
C THR A 62 3.18 -24.97 5.46
N LEU A 63 3.55 -25.00 4.17
CA LEU A 63 2.61 -25.19 3.05
C LEU A 63 2.86 -26.54 2.40
N GLY A 64 1.84 -27.40 2.39
CA GLY A 64 1.89 -28.74 1.79
C GLY A 64 1.74 -28.71 0.27
N PRO A 65 1.99 -29.84 -0.41
CA PRO A 65 1.67 -29.99 -1.83
C PRO A 65 0.19 -29.73 -2.12
N GLY A 66 -0.11 -28.82 -3.04
CA GLY A 66 -1.48 -28.40 -3.38
C GLY A 66 -2.02 -27.25 -2.53
N ASP A 67 -1.34 -26.87 -1.46
CA ASP A 67 -1.75 -25.76 -0.61
C ASP A 67 -1.35 -24.41 -1.21
N GLN A 68 -2.02 -23.36 -0.74
CA GLN A 68 -1.66 -21.97 -1.01
C GLN A 68 -1.65 -21.14 0.26
N GLY A 69 -0.92 -20.03 0.25
CA GLY A 69 -0.92 -19.09 1.37
C GLY A 69 -0.18 -17.79 1.07
N TYR A 70 -0.38 -16.81 1.95
CA TYR A 70 0.29 -15.53 1.85
C TYR A 70 1.69 -15.59 2.42
N VAL A 71 2.65 -15.09 1.65
CA VAL A 71 4.07 -15.15 1.97
C VAL A 71 4.74 -13.80 1.74
N GLN A 72 5.80 -13.57 2.50
CA GLN A 72 6.77 -12.53 2.20
C GLN A 72 8.06 -13.17 1.69
N LEU A 73 8.41 -12.89 0.44
CA LEU A 73 9.65 -13.30 -0.20
C LEU A 73 10.76 -12.32 0.19
N ARG A 74 11.76 -12.78 0.94
CA ARG A 74 12.92 -11.97 1.32
C ARG A 74 14.10 -12.31 0.42
N LEU A 75 14.46 -11.39 -0.46
CA LEU A 75 15.42 -11.57 -1.53
C LEU A 75 16.85 -11.36 -1.02
N GLU A 76 17.80 -12.13 -1.55
CA GLU A 76 19.23 -11.95 -1.26
C GLU A 76 19.87 -10.86 -2.14
N CYS A 77 19.25 -10.54 -3.27
CA CYS A 77 19.60 -9.43 -4.13
C CYS A 77 18.32 -8.65 -4.49
N PRO A 78 18.41 -7.33 -4.69
CA PRO A 78 17.21 -6.54 -4.92
C PRO A 78 16.66 -6.82 -6.31
N ALA A 79 15.34 -6.96 -6.43
CA ALA A 79 14.62 -7.19 -7.67
C ALA A 79 13.54 -6.14 -7.89
N VAL A 80 13.05 -6.05 -9.13
CA VAL A 80 11.92 -5.21 -9.51
C VAL A 80 10.74 -6.13 -9.79
N ALA A 81 9.57 -5.74 -9.31
CA ALA A 81 8.30 -6.41 -9.54
C ALA A 81 7.19 -5.36 -9.66
N ALA A 82 6.10 -5.73 -10.32
CA ALA A 82 4.82 -5.05 -10.24
C ALA A 82 3.77 -5.95 -9.58
N HIS A 83 2.70 -5.35 -9.09
CA HIS A 83 1.49 -6.03 -8.67
C HIS A 83 0.95 -6.89 -9.83
N GLY A 84 0.58 -8.13 -9.52
CA GLY A 84 0.09 -9.10 -10.51
C GLY A 84 1.18 -9.85 -11.26
N ASP A 85 2.47 -9.49 -11.09
CA ASP A 85 3.56 -10.24 -11.71
C ASP A 85 3.56 -11.70 -11.27
N ARG A 86 3.67 -12.59 -12.24
CA ARG A 86 3.76 -14.03 -11.97
C ARG A 86 5.20 -14.44 -11.68
N PHE A 87 5.36 -15.32 -10.72
CA PHE A 87 6.66 -15.89 -10.38
C PHE A 87 6.60 -17.40 -10.21
N VAL A 88 7.77 -18.03 -10.29
CA VAL A 88 7.96 -19.47 -10.05
C VAL A 88 9.03 -19.67 -8.98
N ILE A 89 8.80 -20.58 -8.03
CA ILE A 89 9.82 -20.99 -7.07
C ILE A 89 10.31 -22.41 -7.35
N ARG A 90 11.62 -22.59 -7.27
CA ARG A 90 12.30 -23.87 -7.43
C ARG A 90 13.15 -24.18 -6.21
N ARG A 91 13.37 -25.47 -5.95
CA ARG A 91 14.38 -25.91 -4.97
C ARG A 91 15.77 -25.45 -5.39
N TYR A 92 16.59 -25.16 -4.39
CA TYR A 92 17.99 -24.81 -4.59
C TYR A 92 18.79 -25.93 -5.27
N SER A 93 18.63 -27.18 -4.80
CA SER A 93 19.22 -28.38 -5.42
C SER A 93 18.52 -29.67 -4.94
N PRO A 94 18.24 -30.65 -5.81
CA PRO A 94 18.23 -30.53 -7.28
C PRO A 94 17.13 -29.55 -7.73
N ALA A 95 17.35 -28.85 -8.84
CA ALA A 95 16.47 -27.80 -9.33
C ALA A 95 15.11 -28.34 -9.82
N ARG A 96 14.16 -28.50 -8.91
CA ARG A 96 12.78 -28.91 -9.19
C ARG A 96 11.83 -27.76 -8.87
N THR A 97 10.87 -27.51 -9.74
CA THR A 97 9.77 -26.56 -9.48
C THR A 97 8.97 -27.03 -8.27
N MET A 98 8.73 -26.11 -7.33
CA MET A 98 7.92 -26.38 -6.15
C MET A 98 6.54 -25.75 -6.26
N GLY A 99 6.45 -24.60 -6.91
CA GLY A 99 5.26 -23.77 -6.90
C GLY A 99 5.47 -22.47 -7.66
N GLY A 100 4.49 -21.59 -7.56
CA GLY A 100 4.49 -20.28 -8.15
C GLY A 100 3.32 -19.48 -7.65
N GLY A 101 3.18 -18.25 -8.12
CA GLY A 101 2.16 -17.37 -7.61
C GLY A 101 2.18 -16.01 -8.27
N ILE A 102 1.52 -15.06 -7.61
CA ILE A 102 1.44 -13.66 -8.03
C ILE A 102 2.01 -12.74 -6.95
N ILE A 103 2.68 -11.69 -7.38
CA ILE A 103 3.11 -10.60 -6.50
C ILE A 103 1.90 -9.74 -6.15
N LEU A 104 1.68 -9.54 -4.85
CA LEU A 104 0.58 -8.73 -4.32
C LEU A 104 1.05 -7.32 -3.98
N ASP A 105 2.13 -7.21 -3.21
CA ASP A 105 2.78 -5.94 -2.91
C ASP A 105 4.24 -6.02 -3.40
N PRO A 106 4.62 -5.20 -4.39
CA PRO A 106 5.99 -5.16 -4.88
C PRO A 106 6.93 -4.30 -4.00
N GLN A 107 6.41 -3.54 -3.03
CA GLN A 107 7.21 -2.69 -2.16
C GLN A 107 6.75 -2.73 -0.68
N PRO A 108 6.62 -3.93 -0.08
CA PRO A 108 6.10 -4.08 1.26
C PRO A 108 7.09 -3.68 2.34
N ALA A 109 6.56 -3.29 3.49
CA ALA A 109 7.32 -3.24 4.72
C ALA A 109 7.63 -4.65 5.25
N LYS A 110 8.60 -4.75 6.17
CA LYS A 110 8.92 -6.03 6.80
C LYS A 110 7.80 -6.47 7.74
N HIS A 111 7.19 -7.62 7.45
CA HIS A 111 6.11 -8.15 8.27
C HIS A 111 6.58 -9.02 9.44
N ARG A 112 5.78 -9.02 10.50
CA ARG A 112 5.80 -10.03 11.56
C ARG A 112 4.67 -11.04 11.28
N ARG A 113 4.91 -12.31 11.62
CA ARG A 113 3.92 -13.40 11.43
C ARG A 113 2.67 -13.18 12.27
N GLY A 114 1.54 -13.74 11.83
CA GLY A 114 0.29 -13.78 12.60
C GLY A 114 -0.38 -12.42 12.79
N LYS A 115 -0.05 -11.45 11.94
CA LYS A 115 -0.63 -10.12 11.95
C LYS A 115 -1.89 -10.10 11.08
N ALA A 116 -3.05 -10.03 11.73
CA ALA A 116 -4.35 -10.11 11.06
C ALA A 116 -4.58 -8.94 10.10
N ASP A 117 -4.08 -7.76 10.45
CA ASP A 117 -4.03 -6.55 9.62
C ASP A 117 -3.26 -6.80 8.31
N VAL A 118 -2.05 -7.39 8.40
CA VAL A 118 -1.25 -7.72 7.21
C VAL A 118 -1.99 -8.72 6.31
N LEU A 119 -2.59 -9.77 6.90
CA LEU A 119 -3.32 -10.77 6.11
C LEU A 119 -4.58 -10.19 5.45
N ALA A 120 -5.27 -9.25 6.12
CA ALA A 120 -6.40 -8.55 5.51
C ALA A 120 -5.94 -7.69 4.33
N SER A 121 -4.88 -6.88 4.51
CA SER A 121 -4.30 -6.08 3.44
C SER A 121 -3.85 -6.91 2.23
N LEU A 122 -3.28 -8.10 2.45
CA LEU A 122 -2.88 -8.99 1.36
C LEU A 122 -4.07 -9.62 0.64
N ARG A 123 -5.15 -9.95 1.36
CA ARG A 123 -6.40 -10.42 0.74
C ARG A 123 -7.04 -9.36 -0.14
N ASP A 124 -7.04 -8.10 0.32
CA ASP A 124 -7.59 -6.99 -0.46
C ASP A 124 -6.78 -6.73 -1.75
N LEU A 125 -5.47 -7.03 -1.71
CA LEU A 125 -4.59 -6.99 -2.88
C LEU A 125 -4.70 -8.25 -3.76
N ASP A 126 -5.24 -9.36 -3.28
CA ASP A 126 -5.34 -10.62 -4.03
C ASP A 126 -6.54 -10.62 -4.98
N THR A 127 -6.50 -9.69 -5.94
CA THR A 127 -7.55 -9.42 -6.92
C THR A 127 -6.95 -9.22 -8.30
N GLU A 128 -7.66 -9.64 -9.34
CA GLU A 128 -7.31 -9.34 -10.73
C GLU A 128 -7.89 -8.00 -11.19
N ASN A 129 -8.74 -7.36 -10.37
CA ASN A 129 -9.36 -6.08 -10.68
C ASN A 129 -8.44 -4.93 -10.26
N GLN A 130 -7.92 -4.21 -11.27
CA GLN A 130 -7.00 -3.10 -11.06
C GLN A 130 -7.58 -1.99 -10.16
N VAL A 131 -8.87 -1.69 -10.24
CA VAL A 131 -9.51 -0.65 -9.43
C VAL A 131 -9.57 -1.05 -7.95
N GLU A 132 -9.84 -2.33 -7.67
CA GLU A 132 -9.80 -2.88 -6.32
C GLU A 132 -8.37 -2.86 -5.76
N ALA A 133 -7.38 -3.24 -6.57
CA ALA A 133 -5.96 -3.15 -6.19
C ALA A 133 -5.55 -1.71 -5.86
N ILE A 134 -5.94 -0.72 -6.68
CA ILE A 134 -5.68 0.71 -6.40
C ILE A 134 -6.30 1.10 -5.06
N SER A 135 -7.56 0.75 -4.83
CA SER A 135 -8.26 1.04 -3.59
C SER A 135 -7.55 0.42 -2.37
N ALA A 136 -7.11 -0.83 -2.48
CA ALA A 136 -6.32 -1.51 -1.46
C ALA A 136 -4.96 -0.83 -1.21
N PHE A 137 -4.24 -0.40 -2.25
CA PHE A 137 -3.00 0.37 -2.11
C PHE A 137 -3.22 1.72 -1.41
N LEU A 138 -4.31 2.43 -1.73
CA LEU A 138 -4.66 3.67 -1.05
C LEU A 138 -5.00 3.43 0.43
N ARG A 139 -5.73 2.36 0.74
CA ARG A 139 -6.06 1.96 2.12
C ARG A 139 -4.80 1.64 2.91
N ASN A 140 -3.89 0.85 2.34
CA ASN A 140 -2.64 0.45 2.98
C ASN A 140 -1.67 1.63 3.19
N ALA A 141 -1.75 2.67 2.35
CA ALA A 141 -0.93 3.88 2.49
C ALA A 141 -1.34 4.76 3.69
N GLY A 142 -2.53 4.54 4.27
CA GLY A 142 -2.97 5.32 5.41
C GLY A 142 -3.09 6.81 5.09
N MET A 143 -2.71 7.64 6.05
CA MET A 143 -2.71 9.11 5.92
C MET A 143 -1.62 9.65 4.99
N GLU A 144 -0.62 8.84 4.60
CA GLU A 144 0.37 9.31 3.63
C GLU A 144 -0.25 9.42 2.22
N GLY A 145 -1.24 8.59 1.93
CA GLY A 145 -1.84 8.49 0.60
C GLY A 145 -0.82 8.09 -0.46
N ARG A 146 -1.22 8.15 -1.73
CA ARG A 146 -0.34 7.89 -2.87
C ARG A 146 -0.55 8.90 -3.98
N THR A 147 0.50 9.18 -4.76
CA THR A 147 0.35 9.89 -6.03
C THR A 147 0.02 8.92 -7.17
N ALA A 148 -0.39 9.46 -8.32
CA ALA A 148 -0.63 8.66 -9.51
C ALA A 148 0.63 7.92 -9.98
N GLU A 149 1.80 8.54 -9.85
CA GLU A 149 3.10 7.96 -10.19
C GLU A 149 3.43 6.77 -9.29
N GLN A 150 3.19 6.89 -7.98
CA GLN A 150 3.41 5.79 -7.05
C GLN A 150 2.49 4.59 -7.35
N ILE A 151 1.21 4.85 -7.63
CA ILE A 151 0.26 3.79 -8.02
C ILE A 151 0.67 3.15 -9.35
N ALA A 152 1.09 3.96 -10.33
CA ALA A 152 1.59 3.47 -11.61
C ALA A 152 2.79 2.54 -11.46
N HIS A 153 3.75 2.88 -10.58
CA HIS A 153 4.91 2.04 -10.29
C HIS A 153 4.53 0.72 -9.62
N LEU A 154 3.61 0.76 -8.65
CA LEU A 154 3.11 -0.43 -7.98
C LEU A 154 2.40 -1.39 -8.95
N LEU A 155 1.65 -0.85 -9.92
CA LEU A 155 0.90 -1.64 -10.89
C LEU A 155 1.69 -2.00 -12.16
N GLY A 156 2.87 -1.41 -12.37
CA GLY A 156 3.56 -1.50 -13.66
C GLY A 156 2.76 -0.90 -14.83
N ALA A 157 1.91 0.10 -14.54
CA ALA A 157 1.00 0.73 -15.49
C ALA A 157 1.43 2.16 -15.87
N GLY A 158 0.91 2.70 -16.98
CA GLY A 158 1.17 4.09 -17.35
C GLY A 158 0.62 5.08 -16.32
N VAL A 159 1.34 6.17 -16.05
CA VAL A 159 0.91 7.21 -15.08
C VAL A 159 -0.44 7.82 -15.47
N ASP A 160 -0.69 8.04 -16.77
CA ASP A 160 -1.96 8.57 -17.24
C ASP A 160 -3.13 7.62 -16.97
N ILE A 161 -2.91 6.31 -17.11
CA ILE A 161 -3.90 5.28 -16.78
C ILE A 161 -4.18 5.31 -15.28
N ALA A 162 -3.14 5.28 -14.44
CA ALA A 162 -3.30 5.35 -12.99
C ALA A 162 -4.05 6.62 -12.56
N ARG A 163 -3.77 7.76 -13.20
CA ARG A 163 -4.46 9.04 -12.93
C ARG A 163 -5.94 8.97 -13.28
N ILE A 164 -6.30 8.38 -14.42
CA ILE A 164 -7.70 8.22 -14.85
C ILE A 164 -8.48 7.33 -13.87
N GLU A 165 -7.89 6.20 -13.47
CA GLU A 165 -8.53 5.28 -12.52
C GLU A 165 -8.68 5.90 -11.13
N LEU A 166 -7.65 6.61 -10.65
CA LEU A 166 -7.71 7.36 -9.39
C LEU A 166 -8.78 8.45 -9.42
N GLN A 167 -8.88 9.19 -10.53
CA GLN A 167 -9.93 10.21 -10.67
C GLN A 167 -11.32 9.57 -10.67
N SER A 168 -11.48 8.40 -11.32
CA SER A 168 -12.74 7.66 -11.31
C SER A 168 -13.14 7.22 -9.89
N LEU A 169 -12.18 6.81 -9.05
CA LEU A 169 -12.42 6.54 -7.63
C LEU A 169 -12.84 7.79 -6.85
N VAL A 170 -12.24 8.95 -7.15
CA VAL A 170 -12.62 10.23 -6.54
C VAL A 170 -14.05 10.62 -6.94
N ASP A 171 -14.38 10.54 -8.23
CA ASP A 171 -15.70 10.87 -8.76
C ASP A 171 -16.79 9.93 -8.20
N ALA A 172 -16.44 8.68 -7.91
CA ALA A 172 -17.30 7.70 -7.24
C ALA A 172 -17.39 7.88 -5.71
N GLY A 173 -16.67 8.84 -5.13
CA GLY A 173 -16.61 9.07 -3.67
C GLY A 173 -15.86 7.98 -2.90
N GLN A 174 -15.07 7.16 -3.58
CA GLN A 174 -14.29 6.07 -3.01
C GLN A 174 -12.86 6.50 -2.62
N ALA A 175 -12.41 7.66 -3.10
CA ALA A 175 -11.16 8.30 -2.72
C ALA A 175 -11.35 9.81 -2.54
N GLY A 176 -10.46 10.44 -1.77
CA GLY A 176 -10.28 11.90 -1.73
C GLY A 176 -8.94 12.30 -2.36
N SER A 177 -8.85 13.50 -2.93
CA SER A 177 -7.60 14.03 -3.49
C SER A 177 -7.24 15.38 -2.89
N PHE A 178 -5.94 15.68 -2.83
CA PHE A 178 -5.39 16.92 -2.28
C PHE A 178 -3.99 17.19 -2.86
N GLU A 179 -3.57 18.44 -2.82
CA GLU A 179 -2.24 18.84 -3.26
C GLU A 179 -1.22 18.77 -2.12
N ASP A 180 -0.09 18.12 -2.36
CA ASP A 180 1.04 18.05 -1.44
C ASP A 180 2.36 18.22 -2.20
N ARG A 181 3.13 19.26 -1.84
CA ARG A 181 4.45 19.57 -2.43
C ARG A 181 4.44 19.64 -3.98
N GLY A 182 3.34 20.12 -4.56
CA GLY A 182 3.18 20.28 -6.01
C GLY A 182 2.79 19.00 -6.75
N ALA A 183 2.32 17.98 -6.04
CA ALA A 183 1.75 16.77 -6.62
C ALA A 183 0.38 16.46 -5.99
N THR A 184 -0.56 16.01 -6.82
CA THR A 184 -1.84 15.49 -6.37
C THR A 184 -1.63 14.13 -5.70
N ARG A 185 -2.05 14.03 -4.45
CA ARG A 185 -2.13 12.79 -3.67
C ARG A 185 -3.58 12.36 -3.49
N TYR A 186 -3.75 11.06 -3.32
CA TYR A 186 -5.04 10.40 -3.15
C TYR A 186 -5.05 9.61 -1.85
N LEU A 187 -6.16 9.66 -1.12
CA LEU A 187 -6.44 8.86 0.08
C LEU A 187 -7.68 8.01 -0.16
N HIS A 188 -7.72 6.84 0.49
CA HIS A 188 -8.94 6.05 0.53
C HIS A 188 -10.05 6.81 1.30
N SER A 189 -11.29 6.75 0.81
CA SER A 189 -12.45 7.44 1.39
C SER A 189 -12.67 7.18 2.87
N GLU A 190 -12.49 5.94 3.35
CA GLU A 190 -12.63 5.61 4.78
C GLU A 190 -11.64 6.38 5.65
N ILE A 191 -10.39 6.54 5.19
CA ILE A 191 -9.34 7.26 5.93
C ILE A 191 -9.69 8.74 5.95
N TRP A 192 -10.11 9.26 4.80
CA TRP A 192 -10.54 10.63 4.63
C TRP A 192 -11.71 10.98 5.56
N ARG A 193 -12.76 10.16 5.55
CA ARG A 193 -13.94 10.33 6.40
C ARG A 193 -13.58 10.25 7.88
N THR A 194 -12.75 9.28 8.26
CA THR A 194 -12.29 9.13 9.66
C THR A 194 -11.56 10.37 10.15
N LEU A 195 -10.72 10.99 9.30
CA LEU A 195 -10.05 12.25 9.64
C LEU A 195 -11.06 13.38 9.85
N CYS A 196 -12.01 13.56 8.93
CA CYS A 196 -13.06 14.58 9.05
C CYS A 196 -13.88 14.40 10.33
N ASP A 197 -14.31 13.17 10.61
CA ASP A 197 -15.07 12.82 11.82
C ASP A 197 -14.27 13.14 13.08
N THR A 198 -12.97 12.82 13.10
CA THR A 198 -12.08 13.10 14.24
C THR A 198 -11.91 14.61 14.48
N ILE A 199 -11.83 15.42 13.42
CA ILE A 199 -11.74 16.88 13.53
C ILE A 199 -13.03 17.46 14.12
N LEU A 200 -14.20 17.01 13.61
CA LEU A 200 -15.50 17.45 14.09
C LEU A 200 -15.73 17.04 15.56
N GLU A 201 -15.33 15.83 15.94
CA GLU A 201 -15.40 15.36 17.32
C GLU A 201 -14.51 16.21 18.25
N ALA A 202 -13.27 16.49 17.85
CA ALA A 202 -12.36 17.33 18.65
C ALA A 202 -12.93 18.74 18.87
N LEU A 203 -13.56 19.33 17.86
CA LEU A 203 -14.25 20.62 17.97
C LEU A 203 -15.48 20.57 18.86
N SER A 204 -16.28 19.51 18.77
CA SER A 204 -17.44 19.29 19.65
C SER A 204 -17.00 19.21 21.11
N VAL A 205 -15.94 18.44 21.41
CA VAL A 205 -15.36 18.33 22.75
C VAL A 205 -14.80 19.68 23.22
N PHE A 206 -14.14 20.43 22.35
CA PHE A 206 -13.63 21.77 22.66
C PHE A 206 -14.76 22.74 23.03
N HIS A 207 -15.85 22.81 22.26
CA HIS A 207 -16.96 23.71 22.55
C HIS A 207 -17.76 23.30 23.80
N GLN A 208 -17.79 22.02 24.15
CA GLN A 208 -18.40 21.56 25.40
C GLN A 208 -17.56 21.94 26.63
N THR A 209 -16.23 21.89 26.52
CA THR A 209 -15.30 22.18 27.62
C THR A 209 -15.04 23.69 27.79
N GLU A 210 -15.01 24.44 26.68
CA GLU A 210 -14.68 25.87 26.65
C GLU A 210 -15.77 26.70 25.95
N ALA A 211 -17.04 26.55 26.37
CA ALA A 211 -18.22 27.18 25.74
C ALA A 211 -18.18 28.71 25.57
N LEU A 212 -17.32 29.42 26.30
CA LEU A 212 -17.15 30.87 26.20
C LEU A 212 -16.17 31.29 25.10
N LYS A 213 -15.37 30.37 24.54
CA LYS A 213 -14.44 30.68 23.46
C LYS A 213 -15.13 30.57 22.10
N ALA A 214 -14.86 31.54 21.23
CA ALA A 214 -15.43 31.60 19.89
C ALA A 214 -14.95 30.46 18.96
N GLY A 215 -13.81 29.83 19.28
CA GLY A 215 -13.24 28.73 18.50
C GLY A 215 -11.83 28.36 18.95
N ILE A 216 -11.22 27.43 18.21
CA ILE A 216 -9.86 26.94 18.42
C ILE A 216 -8.98 27.27 17.20
N SER A 217 -7.72 27.60 17.43
CA SER A 217 -6.80 27.90 16.33
C SER A 217 -6.36 26.62 15.60
N ARG A 218 -5.91 26.75 14.33
CA ARG A 218 -5.56 25.61 13.46
C ARG A 218 -4.58 24.61 14.08
N GLU A 219 -3.46 25.08 14.64
CA GLU A 219 -2.40 24.21 15.16
C GLU A 219 -2.80 23.48 16.46
N PRO A 220 -3.39 24.15 17.47
CA PRO A 220 -3.96 23.45 18.63
C PRO A 220 -4.99 22.38 18.26
N LEU A 221 -5.88 22.67 17.30
CA LEU A 221 -6.86 21.69 16.81
C LEU A 221 -6.16 20.48 16.17
N ARG A 222 -5.12 20.72 15.36
CA ARG A 222 -4.35 19.64 14.74
C ARG A 222 -3.68 18.75 15.77
N GLN A 223 -3.07 19.35 16.79
CA GLN A 223 -2.42 18.62 17.88
C GLN A 223 -3.41 17.77 18.69
N GLN A 224 -4.64 18.27 18.88
CA GLN A 224 -5.68 17.56 19.61
C GLN A 224 -6.34 16.46 18.76
N ALA A 225 -6.68 16.74 17.51
CA ALA A 225 -7.44 15.84 16.65
C ALA A 225 -6.54 14.80 15.95
N ALA A 226 -5.40 15.23 15.41
CA ALA A 226 -4.62 14.42 14.48
C ALA A 226 -3.11 14.75 14.53
N PRO A 227 -2.42 14.52 15.67
CA PRO A 227 -1.04 14.95 15.87
C PRO A 227 -0.04 14.30 14.89
N HIS A 228 -0.32 13.08 14.45
CA HIS A 228 0.50 12.32 13.50
C HIS A 228 0.07 12.48 12.03
N CYS A 229 -0.97 13.26 11.77
CA CYS A 229 -1.44 13.48 10.40
C CYS A 229 -0.49 14.45 9.66
N PRO A 230 -0.08 14.13 8.42
CA PRO A 230 0.64 15.07 7.58
C PRO A 230 -0.13 16.38 7.43
N GLN A 231 0.58 17.50 7.50
CA GLN A 231 -0.04 18.82 7.50
C GLN A 231 -0.90 19.06 6.25
N ALA A 232 -0.44 18.67 5.06
CA ALA A 232 -1.19 18.86 3.81
C ALA A 232 -2.55 18.14 3.81
N VAL A 233 -2.61 16.93 4.36
CA VAL A 233 -3.85 16.14 4.46
C VAL A 233 -4.83 16.80 5.43
N TYR A 234 -4.31 17.25 6.58
CA TYR A 234 -5.11 17.96 7.57
C TYR A 234 -5.66 19.29 7.05
N ASP A 235 -4.82 20.07 6.35
CA ASP A 235 -5.21 21.34 5.77
C ASP A 235 -6.30 21.14 4.70
N ALA A 236 -6.18 20.11 3.86
CA ALA A 236 -7.18 19.77 2.86
C ALA A 236 -8.50 19.28 3.47
N ALA A 237 -8.45 18.46 4.53
CA ALA A 237 -9.65 18.02 5.24
C ALA A 237 -10.39 19.21 5.89
N LEU A 238 -9.66 20.17 6.47
CA LEU A 238 -10.25 21.41 6.98
C LEU A 238 -10.91 22.22 5.88
N GLU A 239 -10.24 22.41 4.75
CA GLU A 239 -10.78 23.16 3.61
C GLU A 239 -12.07 22.52 3.09
N GLN A 240 -12.12 21.19 2.99
CA GLN A 240 -13.33 20.48 2.60
C GLN A 240 -14.47 20.75 3.59
N LEU A 241 -14.24 20.55 4.90
CA LEU A 241 -15.26 20.78 5.92
C LEU A 241 -15.76 22.22 5.95
N ILE A 242 -14.90 23.21 5.65
CA ILE A 242 -15.30 24.62 5.51
C ILE A 242 -16.17 24.79 4.26
N SER A 243 -15.79 24.18 3.13
CA SER A 243 -16.53 24.27 1.87
C SER A 243 -17.92 23.64 1.94
N GLU A 244 -18.05 22.58 2.74
CA GLU A 244 -19.30 21.87 3.03
C GLU A 244 -20.16 22.58 4.10
N ASN A 245 -19.70 23.72 4.63
CA ASN A 245 -20.32 24.47 5.74
C ASN A 245 -20.45 23.70 7.06
N HIS A 246 -19.63 22.67 7.26
CA HIS A 246 -19.51 22.00 8.56
C HIS A 246 -18.68 22.79 9.56
N LEU A 247 -17.80 23.68 9.07
CA LEU A 247 -16.93 24.53 9.87
C LEU A 247 -17.01 25.99 9.46
N ARG A 248 -16.76 26.88 10.44
CA ARG A 248 -16.63 28.32 10.22
C ARG A 248 -15.25 28.79 10.66
N VAL A 249 -14.67 29.70 9.88
CA VAL A 249 -13.41 30.36 10.22
C VAL A 249 -13.67 31.84 10.51
N GLN A 250 -13.38 32.27 11.74
CA GLN A 250 -13.47 33.67 12.15
C GLN A 250 -12.17 34.10 12.85
N ALA A 251 -11.51 35.14 12.33
CA ALA A 251 -10.28 35.69 12.92
C ALA A 251 -9.22 34.62 13.29
N SER A 252 -8.98 33.68 12.38
CA SER A 252 -8.05 32.54 12.56
C SER A 252 -8.46 31.50 13.61
N GLN A 253 -9.69 31.56 14.11
CA GLN A 253 -10.32 30.52 14.94
C GLN A 253 -11.26 29.67 14.08
N ILE A 254 -11.30 28.38 14.37
CA ILE A 254 -12.19 27.38 13.78
C ILE A 254 -13.26 27.01 14.80
N SER A 255 -14.51 26.96 14.35
CA SER A 255 -15.66 26.49 15.13
C SER A 255 -16.58 25.65 14.26
N LEU A 256 -17.49 24.91 14.91
CA LEU A 256 -18.68 24.35 14.25
C LEU A 256 -19.59 25.46 13.69
#